data_AF-A0A0C4S534-F1
#
_entry.id   AF-A0A0C4S534-F1
#
_cell.length_a   1.000
_cell.length_b   1.000
_cell.length_c   1.000
_cell.angle_alpha   90.00
_cell.angle_beta   90.00
_cell.angle_gamma   90.00
#
_symmetry.space_group_name_H-M   'P 1'
#
loop_
_entity.id
_entity.type
_entity.pdbx_description
1 polymer ?
#
loop_
_entity_poly.entity_id
_entity_poly.type
_entity_poly.pdbx_seq_one_letter_code
_entity_poly.pdbx_strand_id
1 'polypeptide(L)'
;MAVLTPDDLFRLLREAGGELDGTTPAEELLDTEFTDLGYDSLALLEVSTRVEREHGVRLADDVVPELRTPRAFLEQVNAEAALR
;
A
#
# COMPACT_ATOMS: atom_id res chain seq x y z
N MET A 1 0.63 15.46 -8.52
CA MET A 1 1.23 14.20 -9.01
C MET A 1 1.14 13.22 -7.88
N ALA A 2 0.68 11.98 -8.12
CA ALA A 2 0.77 10.93 -7.10
C ALA A 2 2.24 10.50 -6.98
N VAL A 3 2.74 10.38 -5.74
CA VAL A 3 4.10 9.89 -5.47
C VAL A 3 4.16 8.37 -5.47
N LEU A 4 3.03 7.71 -5.16
CA LEU A 4 2.88 6.26 -5.14
C LEU A 4 1.70 5.88 -6.05
N THR A 5 1.94 4.96 -6.98
CA THR A 5 0.93 4.45 -7.92
C THR A 5 0.38 3.10 -7.45
N PRO A 6 -0.80 2.66 -7.93
CA PRO A 6 -1.31 1.31 -7.68
C PRO A 6 -0.30 0.22 -8.03
N ASP A 7 0.31 0.30 -9.22
CA ASP A 7 1.31 -0.66 -9.67
C ASP A 7 2.53 -0.71 -8.72
N ASP A 8 3.00 0.43 -8.23
CA ASP A 8 4.08 0.48 -7.25
C ASP A 8 3.68 -0.18 -5.93
N LEU A 9 2.47 0.10 -5.44
CA LEU A 9 1.97 -0.51 -4.21
C LEU A 9 1.89 -2.04 -4.35
N PHE A 10 1.30 -2.55 -5.43
CA PHE A 10 1.20 -3.99 -5.65
C PHE A 10 2.54 -4.66 -5.90
N ARG A 11 3.50 -3.96 -6.51
CA ARG A 11 4.89 -4.42 -6.60
C ARG A 11 5.50 -4.59 -5.21
N LEU A 12 5.36 -3.59 -4.33
CA LEU A 12 5.89 -3.63 -2.97
C LEU A 12 5.21 -4.72 -2.12
N LEU A 13 3.89 -4.86 -2.23
CA LEU A 13 3.14 -5.91 -1.54
C LEU A 13 3.58 -7.31 -1.99
N ARG A 14 3.81 -7.52 -3.29
CA ARG A 14 4.34 -8.79 -3.81
C ARG A 14 5.74 -9.09 -3.27
N GLU A 15 6.59 -8.07 -3.16
CA GLU A 15 7.94 -8.19 -2.60
C GLU A 15 7.92 -8.52 -1.10
N ALA A 16 6.91 -8.05 -0.35
CA ALA A 16 6.79 -8.26 1.10
C ALA A 16 6.02 -9.54 1.49
N GLY A 17 4.89 -9.84 0.85
CA GLY A 17 3.93 -10.87 1.30
C GLY A 17 3.83 -12.14 0.44
N GLY A 18 4.31 -12.12 -0.80
CA GLY A 18 4.22 -13.26 -1.71
C GLY A 18 2.87 -13.38 -2.45
N GLU A 19 2.97 -13.40 -3.78
CA GLU A 19 1.99 -13.67 -4.85
C GLU A 19 0.56 -13.12 -4.77
N LEU A 20 0.34 -12.03 -5.51
CA LEU A 20 -0.88 -11.82 -6.30
C LEU A 20 -0.75 -12.51 -7.67
N ASP A 21 -1.83 -13.13 -8.15
CA ASP A 21 -1.92 -13.59 -9.52
C ASP A 21 -1.80 -12.37 -10.46
N GLY A 22 -0.68 -12.27 -11.19
CA GLY A 22 -0.30 -11.07 -11.96
C GLY A 22 -1.17 -10.80 -13.19
N THR A 23 -2.32 -11.48 -13.30
CA THR A 23 -3.27 -11.36 -14.39
C THR A 23 -4.36 -10.33 -14.12
N THR A 24 -4.61 -9.98 -12.85
CA THR A 24 -5.63 -8.98 -12.48
C THR A 24 -5.03 -7.58 -12.45
N PRO A 25 -5.64 -6.58 -13.10
CA PRO A 25 -5.18 -5.19 -13.04
C PRO A 25 -5.20 -4.65 -11.61
N ALA A 26 -4.14 -3.95 -11.23
CA ALA A 26 -4.04 -3.26 -9.94
C ALA A 26 -5.27 -2.39 -9.63
N GLU A 27 -5.81 -1.71 -10.66
CA GLU A 27 -6.96 -0.82 -10.55
C GLU A 27 -8.23 -1.54 -10.09
N GLU A 28 -8.40 -2.81 -10.44
CA GLU A 28 -9.55 -3.63 -10.06
C GLU A 28 -9.45 -4.13 -8.60
N LEU A 29 -8.22 -4.22 -8.07
CA LEU A 29 -7.94 -4.70 -6.72
C LEU A 29 -7.95 -3.57 -5.68
N LEU A 30 -8.06 -2.30 -6.10
CA LEU A 30 -7.98 -1.13 -5.22
C LEU A 30 -9.03 -1.11 -4.11
N ASP A 31 -10.20 -1.66 -4.38
CA ASP A 31 -11.34 -1.73 -3.45
C ASP A 31 -11.41 -3.07 -2.69
N THR A 32 -10.46 -3.97 -2.92
CA THR A 32 -10.41 -5.28 -2.26
C THR A 32 -9.64 -5.17 -0.95
N GLU A 33 -10.12 -5.82 0.12
CA GLU A 33 -9.37 -5.83 1.38
C GLU A 33 -8.05 -6.59 1.23
N PHE A 34 -7.00 -6.11 1.90
CA PHE A 34 -5.69 -6.76 1.87
C PHE A 34 -5.75 -8.23 2.30
N THR A 35 -6.60 -8.56 3.26
CA THR A 35 -6.82 -9.95 3.71
C THR A 35 -7.42 -10.83 2.63
N ASP A 36 -8.31 -10.31 1.78
CA ASP A 36 -8.89 -11.04 0.65
C ASP A 36 -7.87 -11.25 -0.48
N LEU A 37 -6.90 -10.34 -0.59
CA LEU A 37 -5.76 -10.44 -1.52
C LEU A 37 -4.65 -11.37 -1.00
N GLY A 38 -4.80 -11.93 0.20
CA GLY A 38 -3.79 -12.80 0.83
C GLY A 38 -2.66 -12.05 1.54
N TYR A 39 -2.81 -10.74 1.77
CA TYR A 39 -1.86 -9.94 2.52
C TYR A 39 -2.25 -9.84 4.00
N ASP A 40 -1.31 -10.21 4.86
CA ASP A 40 -1.42 -10.04 6.30
C ASP A 40 -0.96 -8.65 6.75
N SER A 41 -1.29 -8.28 8.00
CA SER A 41 -0.87 -7.03 8.63
C SER A 41 0.65 -6.84 8.64
N LEU A 42 1.44 -7.93 8.68
CA LEU A 42 2.91 -7.85 8.66
C LEU A 42 3.43 -7.32 7.31
N ALA A 43 2.87 -7.83 6.20
CA ALA A 43 3.24 -7.35 4.87
C ALA A 43 2.92 -5.85 4.71
N LEU A 44 1.78 -5.40 5.27
CA LEU A 44 1.41 -3.98 5.27
C LEU A 44 2.37 -3.11 6.08
N LEU A 45 2.82 -3.58 7.25
CA LEU A 45 3.80 -2.89 8.08
C LEU A 45 5.18 -2.79 7.41
N GLU A 46 5.59 -3.83 6.68
CA GLU A 46 6.84 -3.81 5.92
C GLU A 46 6.76 -2.84 4.73
N VAL A 47 5.64 -2.88 3.99
CA VAL A 47 5.39 -1.97 2.87
C VAL A 47 5.29 -0.52 3.36
N SER A 48 4.59 -0.24 4.46
CA SER A 48 4.50 1.11 5.02
C SER A 48 5.87 1.66 5.38
N THR A 49 6.66 0.91 6.14
CA THR A 49 8.04 1.28 6.50
C THR A 49 8.91 1.57 5.28
N ARG A 50 8.72 0.78 4.21
CA ARG A 50 9.47 0.95 2.97
C ARG A 50 9.05 2.20 2.21
N VAL A 51 7.75 2.44 2.08
CA VAL A 51 7.19 3.65 1.46
C VAL A 51 7.62 4.91 2.20
N GLU A 52 7.59 4.90 3.54
CA GLU A 52 8.09 6.02 4.36
C GLU A 52 9.56 6.35 4.06
N ARG A 53 10.41 5.33 3.90
CA ARG A 53 11.83 5.53 3.58
C ARG A 53 12.06 5.97 2.15
N GLU A 54 11.35 5.39 1.17
CA GLU A 54 11.53 5.71 -0.26
C GLU A 54 10.95 7.07 -0.62
N HIS A 55 9.79 7.43 -0.08
CA HIS A 55 9.08 8.67 -0.41
C HIS A 55 9.25 9.77 0.64
N GLY A 56 9.86 9.47 1.79
CA GLY A 56 10.02 10.44 2.88
C GLY A 56 8.70 10.83 3.54
N VAL A 57 7.67 10.01 3.45
CA VAL A 57 6.38 10.23 4.15
C VAL A 57 6.45 9.64 5.55
N ARG A 58 5.47 9.98 6.40
CA ARG A 58 5.30 9.36 7.71
C ARG A 58 3.86 8.92 7.88
N LEU A 59 3.64 7.63 7.98
CA LEU A 59 2.34 7.03 8.26
C LEU A 59 2.26 6.78 9.76
N ALA A 60 1.19 7.23 10.41
CA ALA A 60 1.03 6.97 11.84
C ALA A 60 0.82 5.46 12.08
N ASP A 61 1.51 4.90 13.09
CA ASP A 61 1.43 3.47 13.43
C ASP A 61 0.00 3.01 13.74
N ASP A 62 -0.86 3.91 14.22
CA ASP A 62 -2.28 3.68 14.46
C ASP A 62 -3.14 3.71 13.17
N VAL A 63 -2.69 4.40 12.12
CA VAL A 63 -3.42 4.53 10.85
C VAL A 63 -3.18 3.33 9.94
N VAL A 64 -1.95 2.82 9.85
CA VAL A 64 -1.61 1.66 8.98
C VAL A 64 -2.56 0.46 9.14
N PRO A 65 -2.90 0.00 10.36
CA PRO A 65 -3.85 -1.11 10.53
C PRO A 65 -5.31 -0.75 10.18
N GLU A 66 -5.66 0.54 10.08
CA GLU A 66 -6.98 0.99 9.60
C GLU A 66 -7.07 1.02 8.07
N LEU A 67 -5.94 1.07 7.37
CA LEU A 67 -5.85 1.03 5.91
C LEU A 67 -6.11 -0.40 5.42
N ARG A 68 -7.38 -0.76 5.30
CA ARG A 68 -7.79 -2.12 4.89
C ARG A 68 -7.72 -2.38 3.40
N THR A 69 -7.73 -1.33 2.59
CA THR A 69 -7.74 -1.43 1.12
C THR A 69 -6.54 -0.72 0.51
N PRO A 70 -6.06 -1.17 -0.66
CA PRO A 70 -5.00 -0.49 -1.41
C PRO A 70 -5.34 0.95 -1.75
N ARG A 71 -6.61 1.26 -2.06
CA ARG A 71 -7.07 2.64 -2.28
C ARG A 71 -6.81 3.52 -1.06
N ALA A 72 -7.26 3.10 0.11
CA ALA A 72 -7.08 3.88 1.34
C ALA A 72 -5.59 4.12 1.62
N PHE A 73 -4.76 3.10 1.41
CA PHE A 73 -3.31 3.20 1.60
C PHE A 73 -2.67 4.21 0.64
N LEU A 74 -2.99 4.14 -0.65
CA LEU A 74 -2.50 5.07 -1.66
C LEU A 74 -2.93 6.50 -1.37
N GLU A 75 -4.20 6.70 -1.00
CA GLU A 75 -4.72 8.02 -0.66
C GLU A 75 -3.97 8.62 0.53
N GLN A 76 -3.75 7.83 1.59
CA GLN A 76 -3.02 8.29 2.77
C GLN A 76 -1.57 8.67 2.43
N VAL A 77 -0.84 7.80 1.71
CA VAL A 77 0.55 8.08 1.31
C VAL A 77 0.65 9.32 0.45
N ASN A 78 -0.22 9.44 -0.56
CA ASN A 78 -0.20 10.57 -1.47
C ASN A 78 -0.61 11.88 -0.77
N ALA A 79 -1.50 11.83 0.21
CA ALA A 79 -1.86 12.97 1.03
C ALA A 79 -0.68 13.45 1.90
N GLU A 80 0.00 12.54 2.60
CA GLU A 80 1.18 12.86 3.41
C GLU A 80 2.31 13.46 2.55
N ALA A 81 2.53 12.91 1.36
CA ALA A 81 3.54 13.41 0.44
C ALA A 81 3.21 14.80 -0.12
N ALA A 82 1.93 15.14 -0.28
CA ALA A 82 1.48 16.44 -0.76
C ALA A 82 1.56 17.54 0.31
N LEU A 83 1.58 17.18 1.60
CA LEU A 83 1.72 18.10 2.72
C LEU A 83 3.16 18.53 3.00
N ARG A 84 4.13 17.93 2.30
CA ARG A 84 5.56 18.20 2.43
C ARG A 84 6.04 19.28 1.47
#